data_AF-A0A0N1M2P7-F1
#
_entry.id   AF-A0A0N1M2P7-F1
#
_cell.length_a   1.000
_cell.length_b   1.000
_cell.length_c   1.000
_cell.angle_alpha   90.00
_cell.angle_beta   90.00
_cell.angle_gamma   90.00
#
_symmetry.space_group_name_H-M   'P 1'
#
loop_
_entity.id
_entity.type
_entity.pdbx_description
1 polymer ?
#
loop_
_entity_poly.entity_id
_entity_poly.type
_entity_poly.pdbx_seq_one_letter_code
_entity_poly.pdbx_strand_id
1 'polypeptide(L)' 'MRKSEFARAVEDEFGDAYGRVITRDLVIQSLGDRTADQAIAQGEPPRDVWLALCEAEGVPLSRRYGVGLPEPTS' A
#
# COMPACT_ATOMS: atom_id res chain seq x y z
N MET A 1 -6.49 0.77 -8.19
CA MET A 1 -5.79 2.02 -7.82
C MET A 1 -4.53 2.17 -8.67
N ARG A 2 -4.12 3.39 -8.97
CA ARG A 2 -2.86 3.74 -9.65
C ARG A 2 -1.70 3.72 -8.66
N LYS A 3 -0.45 3.72 -9.15
CA LYS A 3 0.76 3.79 -8.29
C LYS A 3 0.77 5.03 -7.39
N SER A 4 0.31 6.17 -7.89
CA SER A 4 0.19 7.42 -7.11
C SER A 4 -0.85 7.31 -5.99
N GLU A 5 -1.97 6.64 -6.25
CA GLU A 5 -3.02 6.40 -5.25
C GLU A 5 -2.53 5.42 -4.18
N PHE A 6 -1.73 4.40 -4.56
CA PHE A 6 -1.06 3.53 -3.59
C PHE A 6 -0.10 4.32 -2.69
N ALA A 7 0.76 5.16 -3.26
CA ALA A 7 1.67 5.98 -2.47
C ALA A 7 0.93 6.89 -1.48
N ARG A 8 -0.18 7.50 -1.93
CA ARG A 8 -1.07 8.28 -1.05
C ARG A 8 -1.69 7.41 0.04
N ALA A 9 -2.18 6.22 -0.30
CA ALA A 9 -2.79 5.33 0.68
C ALA A 9 -1.81 4.88 1.78
N VAL A 10 -0.55 4.63 1.41
CA VAL A 10 0.52 4.33 2.35
C VAL A 10 0.82 5.54 3.25
N GLU A 11 0.91 6.73 2.67
CA GLU A 11 1.13 7.97 3.42
C GLU A 11 -0.03 8.26 4.41
N ASP A 12 -1.27 8.05 3.98
CA ASP A 12 -2.46 8.32 4.79
C ASP A 12 -2.61 7.34 5.97
N GLU A 13 -2.30 6.04 5.80
CA GLU A 13 -2.45 5.03 6.87
C GLU A 13 -1.23 4.97 7.78
N PHE A 14 -0.02 5.09 7.23
CA PHE A 14 1.23 4.84 7.95
C PHE A 14 2.06 6.09 8.19
N GLY A 15 1.73 7.22 7.54
CA GLY A 15 2.53 8.44 7.53
C GLY A 15 3.73 8.36 6.59
N ASP A 16 4.28 9.50 6.22
CA ASP A 16 5.35 9.56 5.20
C ASP A 16 6.61 8.79 5.59
N ALA A 17 7.10 8.95 6.82
CA ALA A 17 8.35 8.34 7.25
C ALA A 17 8.26 6.82 7.40
N TYR A 18 7.25 6.32 8.14
CA TYR A 18 7.06 4.88 8.33
C TYR A 18 6.55 4.21 7.05
N GLY A 19 5.70 4.90 6.27
CA GLY A 19 5.24 4.45 4.96
C GLY A 19 6.38 4.12 3.98
N ARG A 20 7.42 4.95 3.92
CA ARG A 20 8.60 4.64 3.08
C ARG A 20 9.42 3.45 3.58
N VAL A 21 9.53 3.29 4.90
CA VAL A 21 10.27 2.16 5.50
C VAL A 21 9.53 0.86 5.21
N ILE A 22 8.22 0.84 5.48
CA ILE A 22 7.44 -0.39 5.36
C ILE A 22 7.33 -0.88 3.91
N THR A 23 7.16 0.01 2.92
CA THR A 23 7.09 -0.41 1.52
C THR A 23 8.41 -0.96 1.00
N ARG A 24 9.52 -0.50 1.57
CA ARG A 24 10.87 -0.89 1.19
C ARG A 24 11.33 -2.17 1.89
N ASP A 25 11.02 -2.34 3.17
CA ASP A 25 11.69 -3.30 4.04
C ASP A 25 10.80 -4.48 4.46
N LEU A 26 9.47 -4.34 4.46
CA LEU A 26 8.57 -5.44 4.81
C LEU A 26 8.46 -6.43 3.64
N VAL A 27 8.92 -7.66 3.87
CA VAL A 27 8.75 -8.78 2.93
C VAL A 27 7.38 -9.41 3.14
N ILE A 28 6.59 -9.49 2.07
CA ILE A 28 5.21 -9.96 2.11
C ILE A 28 5.10 -11.28 1.35
N GLN A 29 4.77 -12.35 2.08
CA GLN A 29 4.75 -13.72 1.53
C GLN A 29 3.71 -13.89 0.40
N SER A 30 2.53 -13.27 0.54
CA SER A 30 1.48 -13.32 -0.49
C SER A 30 1.86 -12.58 -1.78
N LEU A 31 2.90 -11.75 -1.74
CA LEU A 31 3.50 -11.15 -2.92
C LEU A 31 4.67 -12.00 -3.45
N GLY A 32 4.84 -13.25 -3.03
CA GLY A 32 5.95 -14.11 -3.47
C GLY A 32 7.29 -13.71 -2.82
N ASP A 33 7.26 -13.45 -1.52
CA ASP A 33 8.42 -13.04 -0.71
C ASP A 33 9.11 -11.77 -1.24
N ARG A 34 8.30 -10.82 -1.72
CA ARG A 34 8.73 -9.51 -2.21
C ARG A 34 8.25 -8.41 -1.29
N THR A 35 8.96 -7.28 -1.29
CA THR A 35 8.50 -6.05 -0.67
C THR A 35 7.47 -5.35 -1.54
N ALA A 36 6.72 -4.40 -1.00
CA ALA A 36 5.72 -3.66 -1.77
C ALA A 36 6.36 -2.94 -2.97
N ASP A 37 7.52 -2.30 -2.76
CA ASP A 37 8.25 -1.62 -3.83
C ASP A 37 8.73 -2.58 -4.93
N GLN A 38 9.22 -3.76 -4.53
CA GLN A 38 9.62 -4.80 -5.48
C GLN A 38 8.44 -5.34 -6.28
N ALA A 39 7.31 -5.61 -5.64
CA ALA A 39 6.10 -6.10 -6.30
C ALA A 39 5.58 -5.08 -7.32
N ILE A 40 5.47 -3.81 -6.94
CA ILE A 40 5.09 -2.70 -7.85
C ILE A 40 6.07 -2.61 -9.03
N ALA A 41 7.38 -2.69 -8.78
CA ALA A 41 8.40 -2.60 -9.83
C ALA A 41 8.32 -3.78 -10.83
N GLN A 42 7.85 -4.94 -10.38
CA GLN A 42 7.64 -6.12 -11.22
C GLN A 42 6.24 -6.18 -11.87
N GLY A 43 5.43 -5.13 -11.71
CA GLY A 43 4.14 -5.00 -12.39
C GLY A 43 2.96 -5.57 -11.62
N GLU A 44 3.13 -5.92 -10.34
CA GLU A 44 2.00 -6.30 -9.48
C GLU A 44 0.98 -5.14 -9.41
N PRO A 45 -0.33 -5.41 -9.53
CA PRO A 45 -1.33 -4.36 -9.45
C PRO A 45 -1.25 -3.62 -8.10
N PRO A 46 -1.20 -2.27 -8.06
CA PRO A 46 -1.04 -1.55 -6.80
C PRO A 46 -2.14 -1.80 -5.78
N ARG A 47 -3.35 -2.16 -6.25
CA ARG A 47 -4.46 -2.55 -5.38
C ARG A 47 -4.18 -3.83 -4.62
N ASP A 48 -3.56 -4.79 -5.26
CA ASP A 48 -3.29 -6.10 -4.65
C ASP A 48 -2.11 -5.98 -3.68
N VAL A 49 -1.11 -5.17 -4.03
CA VAL A 49 -0.02 -4.78 -3.11
C VAL A 49 -0.56 -4.06 -1.86
N TRP A 50 -1.49 -3.11 -2.02
CA TRP A 50 -2.12 -2.42 -0.89
C TRP A 50 -2.84 -3.38 0.05
N LEU A 51 -3.64 -4.30 -0.51
CA LEU A 51 -4.40 -5.26 0.29
C LEU A 51 -3.48 -6.23 1.03
N ALA A 52 -2.42 -6.70 0.37
CA ALA A 52 -1.43 -7.58 0.96
C ALA A 52 -0.65 -6.89 2.11
N LEU A 53 -0.25 -5.63 1.91
CA LEU A 53 0.37 -4.81 2.95
C LEU A 53 -0.56 -4.58 4.14
N CYS A 54 -1.83 -4.24 3.88
CA CYS A 54 -2.84 -4.07 4.92
C CYS A 54 -3.09 -5.36 5.71
N GLU A 55 -3.02 -6.52 5.06
CA GLU A 55 -3.15 -7.81 5.72
C GLU A 55 -1.94 -8.11 6.61
N ALA A 56 -0.73 -7.88 6.10
CA ALA A 56 0.51 -8.09 6.85
C ALA A 56 0.60 -7.23 8.12
N GLU A 57 0.16 -5.97 8.06
CA GLU A 57 0.16 -5.05 9.21
C GLU A 57 -1.10 -5.09 10.07
N GLY A 58 -2.10 -5.89 9.69
CA GLY A 58 -3.37 -5.97 10.43
C GLY A 58 -4.23 -4.71 10.35
N VAL A 59 -4.14 -3.94 9.26
CA VAL A 59 -5.01 -2.78 9.00
C VAL A 59 -6.46 -3.25 8.90
N PRO A 60 -7.42 -2.73 9.69
CA PRO A 60 -8.82 -3.15 9.63
C PRO A 60 -9.50 -2.86 8.29
N LEU A 61 -10.44 -3.70 7.87
CA LEU A 61 -11.15 -3.54 6.59
C LEU A 61 -11.79 -2.17 6.39
N SER A 62 -12.33 -1.56 7.45
CA SER A 62 -12.94 -0.22 7.41
C SER A 62 -11.98 0.88 6.96
N ARG A 63 -10.67 0.66 7.13
CA ARG A 63 -9.61 1.58 6.73
C ARG A 63 -8.95 1.22 5.41
N ARG A 64 -9.32 0.12 4.75
CA ARG A 64 -8.70 -0.28 3.46
C ARG A 64 -9.39 0.33 2.25
N TYR A 65 -10.69 0.60 2.37
CA TYR A 65 -11.54 1.05 1.27
C TYR A 65 -11.57 2.57 1.19
N GLY A 66 -11.34 3.12 -0.01
CA GLY A 66 -11.39 4.57 -0.27
C GLY A 66 -10.08 5.34 -0.03
N VAL A 67 -9.06 4.70 0.55
CA VAL A 67 -7.76 5.34 0.80
C VAL A 67 -7.00 5.60 -0.50
N GLY A 68 -6.29 6.73 -0.56
CA GLY A 68 -5.51 7.12 -1.74
C GLY A 68 -6.33 7.73 -2.87
N LEU A 69 -7.64 7.84 -2.72
CA LEU A 69 -8.48 8.65 -3.60
C LEU A 69 -8.26 10.13 -3.26
N PRO A 70 -8.18 11.02 -4.26
CA PRO A 70 -8.15 12.46 -3.99
C PRO A 70 -9.42 12.88 -3.24
N GLU A 71 -9.30 13.82 -2.31
CA GLU A 71 -10.48 14.44 -1.69
C GLU A 71 -11.37 15.01 -2.79
N PRO A 72 -12.68 14.70 -2.81
CA PRO A 72 -13.58 15.24 -3.80
C PRO A 72 -13.62 16.76 -3.65
N THR A 73 -13.12 17.48 -4.66
CA THR A 73 -13.22 18.93 -4.74
C THR A 73 -14.71 19.29 -4.77
N SER A 74 -15.21 19.94 -3.72
CA SER A 74 -16.58 20.51 -3.67
C SER A 74 -16.70 21.76 -4.52
#